data_AF-A0A8S2CX03-F1
#
_entry.id   AF-A0A8S2CX03-F1
#
_cell.length_a   1.000
_cell.length_b   1.000
_cell.length_c   1.000
_cell.angle_alpha   90.00
_cell.angle_beta   90.00
_cell.angle_gamma   90.00
#
_symmetry.space_group_name_H-M   'P 1'
#
loop_
_entity.id
_entity.type
_entity.pdbx_description
1 polymer ?
#
loop_
_entity_poly.entity_id
_entity_poly.type
_entity_poly.pdbx_seq_one_letter_code
_entity_poly.pdbx_strand_id
1 'polypeptide(L)'
;NPPQYIKLGFVPYEDDQHSAPLTLSYAYDDYAIGNILSAVGLKDEANEYYSRSKWYKNVWEPIKKYFCPRASTNNSFDCPSEVGLLDVFDKRYVEGDAWHYRFFVPHDTDGLIELFGGTDEFIKELEIFFKNSQIWHTTTLPNPYYWPGNEHNLFSVWQFSYANRSDLTQLFSRWLTKHVYSTQPNGIPLHYSQMMYSLTI
;
A
#
# COMPACT_ATOMS: atom_id res chain seq x y z
N ASN A 1 10.38 -1.52 -14.77
CA ASN A 1 10.96 -0.61 -15.80
C ASN A 1 11.71 0.56 -15.16
N PRO A 2 12.95 0.37 -14.67
CA PRO A 2 13.73 1.46 -14.08
C PRO A 2 13.94 2.68 -15.02
N PRO A 3 14.21 2.52 -16.33
CA PRO A 3 14.46 3.68 -17.20
C PRO A 3 13.26 4.65 -17.31
N GLN A 4 12.04 4.16 -17.45
CA GLN A 4 10.86 5.03 -17.54
C GLN A 4 10.48 5.64 -16.19
N TYR A 5 10.63 4.89 -15.09
CA TYR A 5 10.42 5.42 -13.74
C TYR A 5 11.29 6.65 -13.48
N ILE A 6 12.60 6.57 -13.78
CA ILE A 6 13.53 7.71 -13.63
C ILE A 6 13.15 8.88 -14.53
N LYS A 7 12.73 8.60 -15.77
CA LYS A 7 12.41 9.63 -16.76
C LYS A 7 11.11 10.37 -16.45
N LEU A 8 10.09 9.66 -15.99
CA LEU A 8 8.72 10.18 -15.86
C LEU A 8 8.33 10.49 -14.41
N GLY A 9 9.06 9.96 -13.43
CA GLY A 9 8.68 10.00 -12.03
C GLY A 9 7.59 8.99 -11.67
N PHE A 10 7.28 8.03 -12.53
CA PHE A 10 6.36 6.92 -12.27
C PHE A 10 6.56 5.84 -13.35
N VAL A 11 6.14 4.61 -13.08
CA VAL A 11 6.03 3.58 -14.11
C VAL A 11 4.72 3.82 -14.86
N PRO A 12 4.73 4.04 -16.18
CA PRO A 12 3.50 4.32 -16.90
C PRO A 12 2.73 3.04 -17.22
N TYR A 13 1.40 3.14 -17.38
CA TYR A 13 0.54 1.98 -17.67
C TYR A 13 0.92 1.28 -18.98
N GLU A 14 1.40 2.03 -19.97
CA GLU A 14 1.82 1.47 -21.27
C GLU A 14 3.02 0.50 -21.14
N ASP A 15 3.77 0.62 -20.05
CA ASP A 15 4.97 -0.15 -19.76
C ASP A 15 4.69 -1.41 -18.93
N ASP A 16 3.78 -1.31 -17.96
CA ASP A 16 3.37 -2.40 -17.08
C ASP A 16 1.96 -2.14 -16.53
N GLN A 17 1.08 -3.14 -16.61
CA GLN A 17 -0.27 -3.04 -16.08
C GLN A 17 -0.30 -2.85 -14.55
N HIS A 18 0.73 -3.33 -13.84
CA HIS A 18 0.90 -3.16 -12.38
C HIS A 18 1.71 -1.90 -12.03
N SER A 19 1.68 -0.90 -12.91
CA SER A 19 2.46 0.34 -12.83
C SER A 19 2.27 1.12 -11.52
N ALA A 20 1.06 1.16 -10.96
CA ALA A 20 0.82 1.83 -9.69
C ALA A 20 1.55 1.14 -8.51
N PRO A 21 1.31 -0.16 -8.22
CA PRO A 21 2.10 -0.91 -7.23
C PRO A 21 3.61 -0.76 -7.44
N LEU A 22 4.10 -0.89 -8.67
CA LEU A 22 5.53 -0.76 -8.97
C LEU A 22 6.07 0.64 -8.64
N THR A 23 5.30 1.69 -8.94
CA THR A 23 5.67 3.08 -8.59
C THR A 23 5.72 3.26 -7.07
N LEU A 24 4.77 2.67 -6.33
CA LEU A 24 4.77 2.72 -4.87
C LEU A 24 5.98 1.99 -4.28
N SER A 25 6.28 0.78 -4.76
CA SER A 25 7.44 0.00 -4.30
C SER A 25 8.75 0.71 -4.61
N TYR A 26 8.93 1.26 -5.82
CA TYR A 26 10.14 2.01 -6.16
C TYR A 26 10.29 3.29 -5.33
N ALA A 27 9.19 3.96 -4.98
CA ALA A 27 9.24 5.12 -4.09
C ALA A 27 9.70 4.73 -2.68
N TYR A 28 9.27 3.57 -2.16
CA TYR A 28 9.76 3.03 -0.89
C TYR A 28 11.23 2.59 -0.97
N ASP A 29 11.63 1.92 -2.06
CA ASP A 29 13.02 1.52 -2.30
C ASP A 29 13.94 2.74 -2.38
N ASP A 30 13.50 3.81 -3.03
CA ASP A 30 14.23 5.08 -3.08
C ASP A 30 14.42 5.68 -1.68
N TYR A 31 13.39 5.65 -0.83
CA TYR A 31 13.54 6.07 0.56
C TYR A 31 14.59 5.22 1.31
N ALA A 32 14.56 3.89 1.13
CA ALA A 32 15.50 2.98 1.76
C ALA A 32 16.96 3.25 1.29
N ILE A 33 17.17 3.46 -0.01
CA ILE A 33 18.48 3.81 -0.56
C ILE A 33 18.95 5.17 -0.02
N GLY A 34 18.06 6.18 0.03
CA GLY A 34 18.36 7.47 0.63
C GLY A 34 18.85 7.34 2.08
N ASN A 35 18.23 6.48 2.88
CA ASN A 35 18.67 6.20 4.25
C ASN A 35 20.05 5.55 4.31
N ILE A 36 20.36 4.61 3.43
CA ILE A 36 21.69 3.98 3.36
C ILE A 36 22.76 5.02 2.99
N LEU A 37 22.53 5.82 1.95
CA LEU A 37 23.45 6.87 1.49
C LEU A 37 23.70 7.92 2.57
N SER A 38 22.64 8.37 3.23
CA SER A 38 22.72 9.33 4.34
C SER A 38 23.54 8.77 5.50
N ALA A 39 23.35 7.49 5.85
CA ALA A 39 24.08 6.82 6.93
C ALA A 39 25.59 6.67 6.66
N VAL A 40 26.00 6.53 5.39
CA VAL A 40 27.42 6.46 5.00
C VAL A 40 28.04 7.83 4.68
N GLY A 41 27.31 8.92 4.90
CA GLY A 41 27.80 10.29 4.74
C GLY A 41 27.63 10.89 3.34
N LEU A 42 26.96 10.19 2.41
CA LEU A 42 26.68 10.64 1.05
C LEU A 42 25.35 11.40 1.00
N LYS A 43 25.30 12.56 1.67
CA LYS A 43 24.05 13.30 1.88
C LYS A 43 23.49 13.95 0.62
N ASP A 44 24.34 14.41 -0.28
CA ASP A 44 23.89 15.06 -1.51
C ASP A 44 23.24 14.04 -2.46
N GLU A 45 23.82 12.85 -2.56
CA GLU A 45 23.24 11.71 -3.27
C GLU A 45 21.95 11.24 -2.60
N ALA A 46 21.92 11.15 -1.27
CA ALA A 46 20.71 10.78 -0.52
C ALA A 46 19.51 11.69 -0.84
N ASN A 47 19.74 12.99 -1.04
CA ASN A 47 18.68 13.95 -1.34
C ASN A 47 17.96 13.67 -2.67
N GLU A 48 18.67 13.14 -3.67
CA GLU A 48 18.04 12.70 -4.92
C GLU A 48 17.03 11.58 -4.64
N TYR A 49 17.46 10.56 -3.90
CA TYR A 49 16.62 9.42 -3.54
C TYR A 49 15.46 9.80 -2.62
N TYR A 50 15.67 10.71 -1.66
CA TYR A 50 14.56 11.24 -0.86
C TYR A 50 13.56 12.02 -1.72
N SER A 51 14.01 12.77 -2.71
CA SER A 51 13.13 13.48 -3.64
C SER A 51 12.30 12.49 -4.48
N ARG A 52 12.95 11.44 -5.01
CA ARG A 52 12.28 10.38 -5.77
C ARG A 52 11.35 9.54 -4.91
N SER A 53 11.63 9.38 -3.62
CA SER A 53 10.72 8.68 -2.71
C SER A 53 9.34 9.31 -2.60
N LYS A 54 9.16 10.57 -3.06
CA LYS A 54 7.87 11.26 -3.10
C LYS A 54 7.09 11.02 -4.40
N TRP A 55 7.63 10.26 -5.35
CA TRP A 55 7.02 9.99 -6.66
C TRP A 55 5.79 9.09 -6.62
N TYR A 56 5.50 8.44 -5.48
CA TYR A 56 4.20 7.79 -5.25
C TYR A 56 3.01 8.75 -5.50
N LYS A 57 3.20 10.05 -5.26
CA LYS A 57 2.19 11.09 -5.52
C LYS A 57 1.79 11.18 -7.00
N ASN A 58 2.66 10.74 -7.93
CA ASN A 58 2.40 10.83 -9.36
C ASN A 58 1.35 9.82 -9.85
N VAL A 59 1.07 8.77 -9.07
CA VAL A 59 0.04 7.77 -9.38
C VAL A 59 -1.21 7.90 -8.49
N TRP A 60 -1.33 8.99 -7.72
CA TRP A 60 -2.53 9.26 -6.92
C TRP A 60 -3.65 9.90 -7.77
N GLU A 61 -4.81 9.25 -7.82
CA GLU A 61 -6.01 9.83 -8.43
C GLU A 61 -6.89 10.47 -7.32
N PRO A 62 -7.02 11.81 -7.30
CA PRO A 62 -7.57 12.54 -6.16
C PRO A 62 -9.08 12.40 -5.98
N ILE A 63 -9.85 12.07 -7.02
CA ILE A 63 -11.31 11.94 -6.93
C ILE A 63 -11.68 10.63 -6.23
N LYS A 64 -11.10 9.51 -6.66
CA LYS A 64 -11.34 8.19 -6.10
C LYS A 64 -10.49 7.89 -4.87
N LYS A 65 -9.43 8.67 -4.64
CA LYS A 65 -8.46 8.49 -3.54
C LYS A 65 -7.84 7.09 -3.54
N TYR A 66 -7.33 6.70 -4.71
CA TYR A 66 -6.58 5.47 -4.92
C TYR A 66 -5.28 5.76 -5.67
N PHE A 67 -4.32 4.85 -5.54
CA PHE A 67 -3.17 4.80 -6.42
C PHE A 67 -3.52 4.02 -7.67
N CYS A 68 -3.54 4.65 -8.83
CA CYS A 68 -3.97 4.05 -10.08
C CYS A 68 -2.89 4.15 -11.15
N PRO A 69 -2.80 3.15 -12.05
CA PRO A 69 -1.98 3.25 -13.25
C PRO A 69 -2.23 4.58 -13.97
N ARG A 70 -1.15 5.22 -14.41
CA ARG A 70 -1.18 6.50 -15.10
C ARG A 70 -0.56 6.36 -16.48
N ALA A 71 -1.24 6.86 -17.50
CA ALA A 71 -0.75 6.87 -18.87
C ALA A 71 0.30 7.98 -19.06
N SER A 72 1.44 7.64 -19.68
CA SER A 72 2.47 8.63 -20.03
C SER A 72 2.05 9.54 -21.20
N THR A 73 1.14 9.05 -22.05
CA THR A 73 0.71 9.73 -23.28
C THR A 73 -0.16 10.96 -23.03
N ASN A 74 -1.00 10.93 -22.00
CA ASN A 74 -1.98 11.99 -21.72
C ASN A 74 -2.22 12.25 -20.22
N ASN A 75 -1.47 11.59 -19.33
CA ASN A 75 -1.64 11.65 -17.87
C ASN A 75 -3.00 11.15 -17.34
N SER A 76 -3.77 10.39 -18.12
CA SER A 76 -5.02 9.82 -17.63
C SER A 76 -4.78 8.67 -16.65
N PHE A 77 -5.65 8.54 -15.65
CA PHE A 77 -5.63 7.44 -14.70
C PHE A 77 -6.54 6.30 -15.14
N ASP A 78 -6.05 5.07 -15.10
CA ASP A 78 -6.85 3.84 -15.21
C ASP A 78 -7.21 3.34 -13.80
N CYS A 79 -8.19 3.98 -13.17
CA CYS A 79 -8.72 3.56 -11.88
C CYS A 79 -9.95 2.64 -12.03
N PRO A 80 -10.16 1.68 -11.11
CA PRO A 80 -11.40 0.90 -11.06
C PRO A 80 -12.63 1.82 -11.01
N SER A 81 -13.65 1.52 -11.80
CA SER A 81 -14.96 2.18 -11.68
C SER A 81 -15.63 1.80 -10.36
N GLU A 82 -15.46 0.53 -9.97
CA GLU A 82 -15.84 -0.04 -8.68
C GLU A 82 -14.72 -0.99 -8.24
N VAL A 83 -14.52 -1.13 -6.93
CA VAL A 83 -13.60 -2.12 -6.37
C VAL A 83 -14.44 -3.31 -5.94
N GLY A 84 -14.17 -4.48 -6.52
CA GLY A 84 -15.00 -5.67 -6.38
C GLY A 84 -14.96 -6.23 -4.95
N LEU A 85 -16.13 -6.44 -4.34
CA LEU A 85 -16.23 -7.11 -3.03
C LEU A 85 -16.11 -8.65 -3.14
N LEU A 86 -16.37 -9.19 -4.33
CA LEU A 86 -16.36 -10.63 -4.62
C LEU A 86 -15.19 -11.06 -5.50
N ASP A 87 -14.59 -10.11 -6.22
CA ASP A 87 -13.36 -10.29 -6.99
C ASP A 87 -12.36 -9.23 -6.56
N VAL A 88 -11.44 -9.66 -5.71
CA VAL A 88 -10.44 -8.82 -5.03
C VAL A 88 -9.09 -8.81 -5.76
N PHE A 89 -9.04 -9.42 -6.96
CA PHE A 89 -7.86 -9.51 -7.80
C PHE A 89 -8.05 -8.65 -9.04
N ASP A 90 -7.73 -7.38 -8.90
CA ASP A 90 -7.76 -6.44 -10.01
C ASP A 90 -6.43 -6.53 -10.77
N LYS A 91 -6.49 -6.77 -12.08
CA LYS A 91 -5.32 -6.90 -12.98
C LYS A 91 -4.31 -5.75 -12.91
N ARG A 92 -4.72 -4.58 -12.40
CA ARG A 92 -3.87 -3.39 -12.23
C ARG A 92 -2.97 -3.47 -10.99
N TYR A 93 -3.20 -4.44 -10.11
CA TYR A 93 -2.52 -4.57 -8.83
C TYR A 93 -1.89 -5.95 -8.70
N VAL A 94 -0.76 -6.04 -7.99
CA VAL A 94 -0.11 -7.34 -7.74
C VAL A 94 -0.83 -8.01 -6.59
N GLU A 95 -1.51 -9.12 -6.90
CA GLU A 95 -2.18 -10.02 -5.95
C GLU A 95 -3.18 -9.31 -5.00
N GLY A 96 -3.85 -8.28 -5.51
CA GLY A 96 -4.82 -7.50 -4.74
C GLY A 96 -5.59 -6.51 -5.60
N ASP A 97 -6.00 -5.40 -5.00
CA ASP A 97 -6.81 -4.36 -5.64
C ASP A 97 -6.47 -2.96 -5.11
N ALA A 98 -7.31 -1.98 -5.48
CA ALA A 98 -7.12 -0.59 -5.07
C ALA A 98 -7.24 -0.37 -3.55
N TRP A 99 -8.06 -1.15 -2.84
CA TRP A 99 -8.18 -1.08 -1.37
C TRP A 99 -6.92 -1.58 -0.70
N HIS A 100 -6.37 -2.68 -1.21
CA HIS A 100 -5.15 -3.29 -0.72
C HIS A 100 -3.93 -2.36 -0.76
N TYR A 101 -3.77 -1.56 -1.82
CA TYR A 101 -2.64 -0.63 -1.97
C TYR A 101 -2.93 0.79 -1.45
N ARG A 102 -4.18 1.10 -1.08
CA ARG A 102 -4.65 2.47 -0.77
C ARG A 102 -3.82 3.20 0.28
N PHE A 103 -3.25 2.46 1.23
CA PHE A 103 -2.49 3.00 2.34
C PHE A 103 -0.98 2.66 2.27
N PHE A 104 -0.50 2.13 1.14
CA PHE A 104 0.89 1.69 0.92
C PHE A 104 1.86 2.85 0.67
N VAL A 105 2.11 3.68 1.69
CA VAL A 105 3.18 4.71 1.71
C VAL A 105 3.83 4.77 3.10
N PRO A 106 4.51 3.71 3.56
CA PRO A 106 5.03 3.61 4.94
C PRO A 106 6.17 4.59 5.24
N HIS A 107 6.87 5.08 4.21
CA HIS A 107 7.99 6.00 4.34
C HIS A 107 7.59 7.48 4.41
N ASP A 108 6.33 7.80 4.11
CA ASP A 108 5.82 9.17 4.07
C ASP A 108 4.34 9.27 4.47
N THR A 109 4.03 8.86 5.69
CA THR A 109 2.64 8.89 6.17
C THR A 109 2.07 10.31 6.23
N ASP A 110 2.87 11.32 6.56
CA ASP A 110 2.43 12.72 6.54
C ASP A 110 2.01 13.15 5.13
N GLY A 111 2.84 12.84 4.12
CA GLY A 111 2.49 13.10 2.72
C GLY A 111 1.29 12.28 2.24
N LEU A 112 1.06 11.07 2.78
CA LEU A 112 -0.16 10.30 2.51
C LEU A 112 -1.40 10.96 3.14
N ILE A 113 -1.31 11.43 4.38
CA ILE A 113 -2.39 12.16 5.07
C ILE A 113 -2.82 13.39 4.26
N GLU A 114 -1.84 14.13 3.71
CA GLU A 114 -2.12 15.27 2.82
C GLU A 114 -2.93 14.86 1.58
N LEU A 115 -2.58 13.74 0.92
CA LEU A 115 -3.29 13.25 -0.27
C LEU A 115 -4.77 12.93 0.01
N PHE A 116 -5.09 12.49 1.23
CA PHE A 116 -6.46 12.23 1.65
C PHE A 116 -7.27 13.50 1.96
N GLY A 117 -6.62 14.65 2.06
CA GLY A 117 -7.24 15.93 2.44
C GLY A 117 -7.03 16.33 3.90
N GLY A 118 -6.06 15.70 4.60
CA GLY A 118 -5.73 15.99 5.99
C GLY A 118 -6.13 14.88 6.96
N THR A 119 -5.74 15.07 8.22
CA THR A 119 -5.79 14.04 9.28
C THR A 119 -7.19 13.47 9.51
N ASP A 120 -8.22 14.31 9.59
CA ASP A 120 -9.58 13.86 9.90
C ASP A 120 -10.15 12.94 8.82
N GLU A 121 -9.97 13.30 7.55
CA GLU A 121 -10.44 12.52 6.41
C GLU A 121 -9.61 11.24 6.25
N PHE A 122 -8.29 11.30 6.48
CA PHE A 122 -7.44 10.11 6.50
C PHE A 122 -7.89 9.10 7.56
N ILE A 123 -8.12 9.54 8.80
CA ILE A 123 -8.61 8.70 9.90
C ILE A 123 -9.95 8.07 9.54
N LYS A 124 -10.89 8.88 9.01
CA LYS A 124 -12.22 8.41 8.62
C LYS A 124 -12.14 7.31 7.56
N GLU A 125 -11.34 7.50 6.51
CA GLU A 125 -11.18 6.50 5.44
C GLU A 125 -10.50 5.22 5.94
N LEU A 126 -9.53 5.34 6.84
CA LEU A 126 -8.88 4.19 7.46
C LEU A 126 -9.83 3.44 8.42
N GLU A 127 -10.68 4.16 9.16
CA GLU A 127 -11.75 3.55 9.97
C GLU A 127 -12.77 2.81 9.09
N ILE A 128 -13.17 3.38 7.94
CA ILE A 128 -14.07 2.71 6.97
C ILE A 128 -13.44 1.41 6.50
N PHE A 129 -12.17 1.45 6.10
CA PHE A 129 -11.40 0.29 5.67
C PHE A 129 -11.45 -0.85 6.70
N PHE A 130 -11.12 -0.56 7.97
CA PHE A 130 -11.12 -1.60 9.00
C PHE A 130 -12.51 -2.02 9.48
N LYS A 131 -13.49 -1.11 9.57
CA LYS A 131 -14.88 -1.44 9.90
C LYS A 131 -15.50 -2.35 8.85
N ASN A 132 -15.24 -2.10 7.57
CA ASN A 132 -15.70 -3.00 6.52
C ASN A 132 -14.94 -4.34 6.54
N SER A 133 -13.64 -4.32 6.87
CA SER A 133 -12.88 -5.57 7.08
C SER A 133 -13.50 -6.43 8.18
N GLN A 134 -14.04 -5.81 9.23
CA GLN A 134 -14.83 -6.50 10.23
C GLN A 134 -16.08 -7.11 9.59
N ILE A 135 -16.90 -6.39 8.85
CA ILE A 135 -18.09 -7.00 8.21
C ILE A 135 -17.74 -8.25 7.37
N TRP A 136 -16.58 -8.24 6.70
CA TRP A 136 -16.05 -9.36 5.91
C TRP A 136 -15.13 -10.31 6.71
N HIS A 137 -15.59 -10.81 7.86
CA HIS A 137 -14.82 -11.65 8.80
C HIS A 137 -14.26 -13.00 8.29
N THR A 138 -14.33 -13.32 6.99
CA THR A 138 -13.86 -14.62 6.50
C THR A 138 -12.33 -14.73 6.51
N THR A 139 -11.82 -15.87 6.94
CA THR A 139 -10.39 -16.23 6.91
C THR A 139 -10.04 -17.17 5.76
N THR A 140 -11.04 -17.66 5.01
CA THR A 140 -10.87 -18.64 3.92
C THR A 140 -10.81 -18.00 2.54
N LEU A 141 -11.31 -16.77 2.40
CA LEU A 141 -11.24 -15.97 1.19
C LEU A 141 -10.46 -14.67 1.49
N PRO A 142 -9.86 -14.06 0.48
CA PRO A 142 -9.33 -12.70 0.63
C PRO A 142 -10.41 -11.75 1.15
N ASN A 143 -10.04 -10.91 2.11
CA ASN A 143 -10.92 -9.85 2.58
C ASN A 143 -10.82 -8.68 1.59
N PRO A 144 -11.92 -8.10 1.09
CA PRO A 144 -11.87 -7.02 0.08
C PRO A 144 -11.31 -5.68 0.60
N TYR A 145 -10.95 -5.61 1.88
CA TYR A 145 -10.36 -4.45 2.52
C TYR A 145 -9.01 -4.83 3.15
N TYR A 146 -8.97 -5.18 4.43
CA TYR A 146 -7.75 -5.62 5.09
C TYR A 146 -7.61 -7.14 4.94
N TRP A 147 -6.64 -7.58 4.13
CA TRP A 147 -6.40 -8.99 3.87
C TRP A 147 -5.08 -9.45 4.49
N PRO A 148 -5.12 -10.09 5.68
CA PRO A 148 -3.91 -10.52 6.39
C PRO A 148 -3.23 -11.75 5.80
N GLY A 149 -3.78 -12.32 4.72
CA GLY A 149 -3.15 -13.42 3.98
C GLY A 149 -2.11 -12.94 2.97
N ASN A 150 -1.99 -11.63 2.72
CA ASN A 150 -1.02 -11.07 1.79
C ASN A 150 -0.34 -9.84 2.42
N GLU A 151 0.84 -9.47 1.95
CA GLU A 151 1.76 -8.55 2.63
C GLU A 151 1.40 -7.06 2.45
N HIS A 152 0.74 -6.71 1.35
CA HIS A 152 0.57 -5.33 0.86
C HIS A 152 -0.09 -4.37 1.86
N ASN A 153 -0.91 -4.84 2.81
CA ASN A 153 -1.65 -3.97 3.75
C ASN A 153 -1.48 -4.35 5.22
N LEU A 154 -0.56 -5.26 5.55
CA LEU A 154 -0.33 -5.70 6.94
C LEU A 154 0.01 -4.52 7.87
N PHE A 155 0.71 -3.52 7.34
CA PHE A 155 1.13 -2.38 8.14
C PHE A 155 0.06 -1.30 8.31
N SER A 156 -1.05 -1.36 7.55
CA SER A 156 -2.08 -0.31 7.50
C SER A 156 -2.70 0.02 8.86
N VAL A 157 -2.72 -0.94 9.80
CA VAL A 157 -3.27 -0.72 11.15
C VAL A 157 -2.42 0.25 11.99
N TRP A 158 -1.12 0.33 11.70
CA TRP A 158 -0.21 1.23 12.39
C TRP A 158 -0.33 2.68 11.90
N GLN A 159 -0.95 2.90 10.73
CA GLN A 159 -1.16 4.23 10.17
C GLN A 159 -2.02 5.14 11.07
N PHE A 160 -2.91 4.57 11.91
CA PHE A 160 -3.64 5.39 12.89
C PHE A 160 -2.70 6.05 13.90
N SER A 161 -1.62 5.39 14.34
CA SER A 161 -0.65 5.99 15.26
C SER A 161 0.04 7.21 14.66
N TYR A 162 0.41 7.15 13.38
CA TYR A 162 0.96 8.29 12.64
C TYR A 162 -0.06 9.43 12.49
N ALA A 163 -1.36 9.10 12.44
CA ALA A 163 -2.45 10.07 12.47
C ALA A 163 -2.90 10.47 13.90
N ASN A 164 -2.07 10.23 14.93
CA ASN A 164 -2.35 10.55 16.33
C ASN A 164 -3.61 9.87 16.92
N ARG A 165 -3.96 8.68 16.42
CA ARG A 165 -5.08 7.83 16.86
C ARG A 165 -4.60 6.44 17.29
N SER A 166 -3.63 6.41 18.20
CA SER A 166 -3.11 5.15 18.76
C SER A 166 -4.20 4.29 19.43
N ASP A 167 -5.30 4.89 19.90
CA ASP A 167 -6.48 4.18 20.40
C ASP A 167 -7.11 3.28 19.33
N LEU A 168 -7.15 3.73 18.06
CA LEU A 168 -7.67 2.94 16.94
C LEU A 168 -6.69 1.86 16.48
N THR A 169 -5.39 2.15 16.44
CA THR A 169 -4.38 1.10 16.23
C THR A 169 -4.58 -0.03 17.23
N GLN A 170 -4.74 0.30 18.52
CA GLN A 170 -4.95 -0.68 19.57
C GLN A 170 -6.29 -1.42 19.44
N LEU A 171 -7.36 -0.73 19.05
CA LEU A 171 -8.67 -1.33 18.83
C LEU A 171 -8.63 -2.38 17.70
N PHE A 172 -8.15 -1.97 16.53
CA PHE A 172 -8.16 -2.83 15.33
C PHE A 172 -7.10 -3.91 15.38
N SER A 173 -5.89 -3.64 15.88
CA SER A 173 -4.86 -4.70 16.05
C SER A 173 -5.33 -5.82 16.97
N ARG A 174 -5.94 -5.49 18.13
CA ARG A 174 -6.53 -6.51 19.02
C ARG A 174 -7.68 -7.27 18.36
N TRP A 175 -8.52 -6.56 17.59
CA TRP A 175 -9.57 -7.20 16.81
C TRP A 175 -8.98 -8.20 15.81
N LEU A 176 -7.96 -7.80 15.05
CA LEU A 176 -7.25 -8.66 14.10
C LEU A 176 -6.66 -9.89 14.79
N THR A 177 -5.86 -9.71 15.86
CA THR A 177 -5.27 -10.82 16.61
C THR A 177 -6.33 -11.83 17.08
N LYS A 178 -7.49 -11.35 17.53
CA LYS A 178 -8.56 -12.21 18.05
C LYS A 178 -9.33 -12.98 16.97
N HIS A 179 -9.48 -12.45 15.77
CA HIS A 179 -10.39 -13.01 14.75
C HIS A 179 -9.68 -13.58 13.53
N VAL A 180 -8.45 -13.14 13.27
CA VAL A 180 -7.66 -13.58 12.10
C VAL A 180 -6.76 -14.76 12.45
N TYR A 181 -6.23 -14.79 13.67
CA TYR A 181 -5.26 -15.79 14.09
C TYR A 181 -5.86 -16.77 15.10
N SER A 182 -5.37 -18.02 15.09
CA SER A 182 -5.69 -19.00 16.12
C SER A 182 -4.52 -19.95 16.36
N THR A 183 -4.61 -20.77 17.41
CA THR A 183 -3.61 -21.81 17.71
C THR A 183 -3.89 -23.14 17.00
N GLN A 184 -4.88 -23.18 16.10
CA GLN A 184 -5.22 -24.38 15.32
C GLN A 184 -4.29 -24.53 14.11
N PRO A 185 -4.21 -25.71 13.47
CA PRO A 185 -3.38 -25.91 12.27
C PRO A 185 -3.66 -24.93 11.12
N ASN A 186 -4.88 -24.44 11.01
CA ASN A 186 -5.31 -23.41 10.05
C ASN A 186 -5.36 -21.99 10.66
N GLY A 187 -4.61 -21.76 11.75
CA GLY A 187 -4.66 -20.54 12.53
C GLY A 187 -3.86 -19.36 11.98
N ILE A 188 -3.24 -19.51 10.82
CA ILE A 188 -2.58 -18.42 10.08
C ILE A 188 -3.42 -18.15 8.82
N PRO A 189 -3.83 -16.90 8.56
CA PRO A 189 -4.51 -16.53 7.32
C PRO A 189 -3.61 -16.86 6.12
N LEU A 190 -4.17 -17.53 5.12
CA LEU A 190 -3.44 -18.13 3.99
C LEU A 190 -2.50 -17.15 3.25
N HIS A 191 -1.20 -17.44 3.25
CA HIS A 191 -0.33 -17.67 2.07
C HIS A 191 0.99 -18.32 2.54
N TYR A 192 0.98 -19.64 2.84
CA TYR A 192 2.17 -20.39 3.29
C TYR A 192 3.29 -20.46 2.24
N SER A 193 3.01 -20.16 0.97
CA SER A 193 3.97 -20.28 -0.14
C SER A 193 5.09 -19.24 -0.09
N GLN A 194 4.82 -17.96 0.20
CA GLN A 194 5.88 -16.94 0.12
C GLN A 194 6.87 -16.98 1.30
N MET A 195 6.43 -17.34 2.51
CA MET A 195 7.34 -17.49 3.66
C MET A 195 8.36 -18.64 3.51
N MET A 196 8.02 -19.71 2.79
CA MET A 196 8.94 -20.85 2.60
C MET A 196 9.96 -20.63 1.47
N TYR A 197 9.63 -19.86 0.43
CA TYR A 197 10.60 -19.56 -0.65
C TYR A 197 11.73 -18.62 -0.21
N SER A 198 11.53 -17.81 0.84
CA SER A 198 12.58 -16.97 1.44
C SER A 198 13.67 -17.75 2.20
N LEU A 199 13.49 -19.06 2.45
CA LEU A 199 14.46 -19.90 3.16
C LEU A 199 15.20 -20.88 2.24
N THR A 200 15.08 -20.73 0.91
CA THR A 200 15.75 -21.63 -0.05
C THR A 200 16.46 -20.92 -1.21
N ILE A 201 17.03 -19.73 -0.98
CA ILE A 201 18.01 -19.12 -1.89
C ILE A 201 19.19 -18.56 -1.09
#